data_AF-A0A090CYS2-F1
#
_entry.id   AF-A0A090CYS2-F1
#
_cell.length_a   1.000
_cell.length_b   1.000
_cell.length_c   1.000
_cell.angle_alpha   90.00
_cell.angle_beta   90.00
_cell.angle_gamma   90.00
#
_symmetry.space_group_name_H-M   'P 1'
#
loop_
_entity.id
_entity.type
_entity.pdbx_description
1 polymer ?
#
loop_
_entity_poly.entity_id
_entity_poly.type
_entity_poly.pdbx_seq_one_letter_code
_entity_poly.pdbx_strand_id
1 'polypeptide(L)' 'MEKDFHEKYRKMLDGKHACYVIITCDEPDDVGRMNVNFSFDGDPALAAFLIDGAKNHLEEENEEIPLFS' A
#
# COMPACT_ATOMS: atom_id res chain seq x y z
N MET A 1 -14.70 -16.96 3.97
CA MET A 1 -14.78 -15.48 3.87
C MET A 1 -13.70 -14.97 4.80
N GLU A 2 -12.52 -14.71 4.25
CA GLU A 2 -11.42 -14.16 5.03
C GLU A 2 -11.87 -12.82 5.61
N LYS A 3 -11.82 -12.70 6.94
CA LYS A 3 -12.07 -11.44 7.61
C LYS A 3 -11.06 -10.43 7.08
N ASP A 4 -11.55 -9.28 6.61
CA ASP A 4 -10.79 -8.19 6.03
C ASP A 4 -9.41 -8.04 6.71
N PHE A 5 -8.34 -8.36 5.97
CA PHE A 5 -6.96 -8.32 6.47
C PHE A 5 -6.65 -6.95 7.09
N HIS A 6 -7.12 -5.87 6.47
CA HIS A 6 -6.91 -4.52 6.95
C HIS A 6 -7.65 -4.30 8.28
N GLU A 7 -8.85 -4.85 8.47
CA GLU A 7 -9.58 -4.80 9.74
C GLU A 7 -8.81 -5.48 10.89
N LYS A 8 -8.18 -6.63 10.62
CA LYS A 8 -7.37 -7.33 11.63
C LYS A 8 -6.21 -6.46 12.12
N TYR A 9 -5.47 -5.84 11.21
CA TYR A 9 -4.31 -5.02 11.55
C TYR A 9 -4.71 -3.65 12.14
N ARG A 10 -5.79 -3.03 11.64
CA ARG A 10 -6.36 -1.82 12.26
C ARG A 10 -6.63 -2.03 13.75
N LYS A 11 -7.32 -3.11 14.12
CA LYS A 11 -7.58 -3.45 15.54
C LYS A 11 -6.32 -3.69 16.36
N MET A 12 -5.26 -4.20 15.75
CA MET A 12 -3.99 -4.46 16.44
C MET A 12 -3.22 -3.17 16.73
N LEU A 13 -3.31 -2.20 15.83
CA LEU A 13 -2.58 -0.92 15.86
C LEU A 13 -3.33 0.20 16.59
N ASP A 14 -4.66 0.08 16.66
CA ASP A 14 -5.56 1.01 17.35
C ASP A 14 -5.10 1.28 18.80
N GLY A 15 -5.06 2.56 19.16
CA GLY A 15 -4.61 3.04 20.47
C GLY A 15 -3.13 2.83 20.81
N LYS A 16 -2.33 2.19 19.95
CA LYS A 16 -0.90 1.92 20.18
C LYS A 16 0.05 2.84 19.42
N HIS A 17 -0.44 3.49 18.37
CA HIS A 17 0.34 4.37 17.51
C HIS A 17 -0.42 5.67 17.25
N ALA A 18 0.31 6.77 17.05
CA ALA A 18 -0.29 8.07 16.75
C ALA A 18 -0.80 8.19 15.30
N CYS A 19 -0.26 7.38 14.38
CA CYS A 19 -0.65 7.30 12.98
C CYS A 19 -0.10 6.00 12.37
N TYR A 20 -0.81 5.41 11.41
CA TYR A 20 -0.31 4.28 10.61
C TYR A 20 -0.93 4.24 9.21
N VAL A 21 -0.22 3.57 8.30
CA VAL A 21 -0.70 3.22 6.95
C VAL A 21 -0.45 1.73 6.73
N ILE A 22 -1.44 1.04 6.19
CA ILE A 22 -1.39 -0.37 5.79
C ILE A 22 -1.58 -0.41 4.27
N ILE A 23 -0.57 -0.91 3.58
CA ILE A 23 -0.55 -1.11 2.13
C ILE A 23 -0.45 -2.61 1.88
N THR A 24 -1.35 -3.15 1.06
CA THR A 24 -1.26 -4.52 0.56
C THR A 24 -1.36 -4.52 -0.95
N CYS A 25 -0.61 -5.43 -1.58
CA CYS A 25 -0.66 -5.68 -3.01
C CYS A 25 -1.02 -7.15 -3.21
N ASP A 26 -2.02 -7.41 -4.04
CA ASP A 26 -2.30 -8.78 -4.48
C ASP A 26 -1.25 -9.21 -5.52
N GLU A 27 -1.17 -10.53 -5.77
CA GLU A 27 -0.39 -11.04 -6.89
C GLU A 27 -0.86 -10.40 -8.21
N PRO A 28 0.05 -10.18 -9.19
CA PRO A 28 -0.35 -9.71 -10.51
C PRO A 28 -1.38 -10.64 -11.14
N ASP A 29 -2.40 -10.07 -11.78
CA ASP A 29 -3.33 -10.84 -12.60
C ASP A 29 -2.68 -11.32 -13.92
N ASP A 30 -3.42 -12.07 -14.73
CA ASP A 30 -2.96 -12.61 -16.02
C ASP A 30 -2.52 -11.53 -17.04
N VAL A 31 -2.81 -10.26 -16.76
CA VAL A 31 -2.43 -9.09 -17.57
C VAL A 31 -1.45 -8.18 -16.83
N GLY A 32 -0.85 -8.66 -15.74
CA GLY A 32 0.20 -7.98 -14.99
C GLY A 32 -0.28 -6.85 -14.09
N ARG A 33 -1.60 -6.69 -13.88
CA ARG A 33 -2.14 -5.66 -12.99
C ARG A 33 -2.10 -6.15 -11.55
N MET A 34 -1.56 -5.33 -10.66
CA MET A 34 -1.65 -5.54 -9.22
C MET A 34 -2.79 -4.70 -8.64
N ASN A 35 -3.63 -5.32 -7.81
CA ASN A 35 -4.58 -4.58 -6.99
C ASN A 35 -3.85 -4.12 -5.73
N VAL A 36 -3.85 -2.81 -5.50
CA VAL A 36 -3.28 -2.21 -4.29
C VAL A 36 -4.41 -1.70 -3.40
N ASN A 37 -4.43 -2.15 -2.15
CA ASN A 37 -5.40 -1.72 -1.16
C ASN A 37 -4.72 -0.89 -0.05
N PHE A 38 -5.44 0.10 0.45
CA PHE A 38 -4.93 1.08 1.40
C PHE A 38 -5.86 1.23 2.60
N SER A 39 -5.30 1.28 3.79
CA SER A 39 -6.00 1.70 5.00
C SER A 39 -5.09 2.51 5.89
N PHE A 40 -5.60 3.58 6.47
CA PHE A 40 -4.84 4.47 7.33
C PHE A 40 -5.70 4.95 8.49
N ASP A 41 -5.03 5.42 9.53
CA ASP A 41 -5.63 6.06 10.69
C ASP A 41 -4.63 7.05 11.30
N GLY A 42 -5.15 8.10 11.94
CA GLY A 42 -4.36 9.25 12.37
C GLY A 42 -4.52 10.47 11.45
N ASP A 43 -3.45 11.26 11.30
CA ASP A 43 -3.49 12.50 10.53
C ASP A 43 -3.61 12.24 9.01
N PRO A 44 -4.68 12.73 8.35
CA PRO A 44 -4.89 12.49 6.92
C PRO A 44 -3.83 13.08 6.00
N ALA A 45 -3.18 14.20 6.39
CA ALA A 45 -2.14 14.82 5.59
C ALA A 45 -0.85 13.99 5.63
N LEU A 46 -0.49 13.45 6.81
CA LEU A 46 0.63 12.52 6.95
C LEU A 46 0.37 11.21 6.18
N ALA A 47 -0.85 10.66 6.25
CA ALA A 47 -1.21 9.47 5.49
C ALA A 47 -1.10 9.71 3.97
N ALA A 48 -1.61 10.85 3.48
CA ALA A 48 -1.49 11.23 2.08
C ALA A 48 -0.02 11.37 1.64
N PHE A 49 0.82 12.01 2.46
CA PHE A 49 2.25 12.15 2.21
C PHE A 49 2.97 10.80 2.11
N LEU A 50 2.67 9.87 3.04
CA LEU A 50 3.26 8.52 3.03
C LEU A 50 2.82 7.70 1.81
N ILE A 51 1.54 7.80 1.42
CA ILE A 51 1.01 7.12 0.24
C ILE A 51 1.65 7.67 -1.04
N ASP A 52 1.76 8.99 -1.16
CA ASP A 52 2.39 9.64 -2.31
C ASP A 52 3.86 9.22 -2.46
N GLY A 53 4.61 9.23 -1.35
CA GLY A 53 5.99 8.72 -1.33
C GLY A 53 6.10 7.25 -1.71
N ALA A 54 5.21 6.39 -1.21
CA ALA A 54 5.20 4.97 -1.55
C ALA A 54 4.88 4.72 -3.04
N LYS A 55 3.96 5.49 -3.63
CA LYS A 55 3.64 5.40 -5.06
C LYS A 55 4.84 5.77 -5.93
N ASN A 56 5.46 6.91 -5.64
CA ASN A 56 6.63 7.38 -6.40
C ASN A 56 7.75 6.33 -6.38
N HIS A 57 7.99 5.69 -5.22
CA HIS A 57 9.01 4.64 -5.12
C HIS A 57 8.69 3.38 -5.95
N LEU A 58 7.43 2.94 -5.97
CA LEU A 58 6.98 1.79 -6.77
C LEU A 58 7.00 2.08 -8.28
N GLU A 59 6.82 3.34 -8.69
CA GLU A 59 6.89 3.77 -10.08
C GLU A 59 8.35 3.90 -10.55
N GLU A 60 9.26 4.38 -9.71
CA GLU A 60 10.71 4.46 -10.01
C GLU A 60 11.35 3.07 -10.22
N GLU A 61 10.93 2.04 -9.46
CA GLU A 61 11.41 0.66 -9.67
C GLU A 61 10.95 0.02 -11.00
N ASN A 62 9.96 0.60 -11.69
CA ASN A 62 9.50 0.13 -13.01
C ASN A 62 10.32 0.70 -14.19
N GLU A 63 11.25 1.64 -13.98
CA GLU A 63 12.05 2.23 -15.07
C GLU A 63 13.32 1.43 -15.47
N GLU A 64 13.64 0.32 -14.80
CA GLU A 64 14.81 -0.52 -15.14
C GLU A 64 14.47 -1.91 -15.73
N ILE A 65 13.83 -1.95 -16.91
CA ILE A 65 14.13 -3.01 -17.89
C ILE A 65 14.21 -2.38 -19.29
N PRO A 66 15.42 -2.01 -19.78
CA PRO A 66 15.58 -1.74 -21.20
C PRO A 66 15.42 -3.08 -21.93
N LEU A 67 14.28 -3.26 -22.60
CA LEU A 67 14.12 -4.22 -23.69
C LEU A 67 15.16 -3.83 -24.76
N PHE A 68 16.34 -4.46 -24.71
CA PHE A 68 17.21 -4.53 -25.87
C PHE A 68 16.45 -5.30 -26.95
N SER A 69 15.86 -4.56 -27.89
CA SER A 69 15.41 -5.03 -29.20
C SER A 69 16.42 -4.63 -30.26
#